data_AF-A0A3B9J2K5-F1
#
_entry.id   AF-A0A3B9J2K5-F1
#
_cell.length_a   1.000
_cell.length_b   1.000
_cell.length_c   1.000
_cell.angle_alpha   90.00
_cell.angle_beta   90.00
_cell.angle_gamma   90.00
#
_symmetry.space_group_name_H-M   'P 1'
#
loop_
_entity.id
_entity.type
_entity.pdbx_description
1 polymer ?
#
loop_
_entity_poly.entity_id
_entity_poly.type
_entity_poly.pdbx_seq_one_letter_code
_entity_poly.pdbx_strand_id
1 'polypeptide(L)'
;ATAGMVYKLVAVARRSGTYEPVVPVAKSSEGKATRGGVVRPYRIVDHGQAVDEVLVEHDRPGPSDARALHVPLFRASGPAYPYNLHDDRSFHLRVRNELPLSMRQLDADPLFEARTI
;
A
#
# COMPACT_ATOMS: atom_id res chain seq x y z
N ALA A 1 -9.37 3.70 20.12
CA ALA A 1 -8.01 4.16 19.72
C ALA A 1 -8.11 4.89 18.38
N THR A 2 -7.17 5.78 18.06
CA THR A 2 -7.08 6.37 16.71
C THR A 2 -6.34 5.41 15.77
N ALA A 3 -6.43 5.60 14.45
CA ALA A 3 -5.80 4.71 13.47
C ALA A 3 -4.27 4.79 13.42
N GLY A 4 -3.61 5.65 14.21
CA GLY A 4 -2.15 5.69 14.33
C GLY A 4 -1.39 6.05 13.03
N MET A 5 -2.03 6.69 12.05
CA MET A 5 -1.42 7.01 10.75
C MET A 5 -0.23 7.99 10.88
N VAL A 6 0.81 7.78 10.07
CA VAL A 6 2.03 8.61 10.05
C VAL A 6 2.46 8.95 8.62
N TYR A 7 3.08 10.12 8.43
CA TYR A 7 3.70 10.51 7.17
C TYR A 7 5.22 10.55 7.32
N LYS A 8 5.95 9.90 6.41
CA LYS A 8 7.41 9.77 6.47
C LYS A 8 8.02 9.93 5.09
N LEU A 9 9.14 10.65 5.01
CA LEU A 9 9.98 10.67 3.83
C LEU A 9 10.72 9.33 3.73
N VAL A 10 10.56 8.63 2.60
CA VAL A 10 11.17 7.30 2.39
C VAL A 10 12.25 7.31 1.30
N ALA A 11 12.24 8.26 0.38
CA ALA A 11 13.28 8.43 -0.62
C ALA A 11 13.38 9.91 -1.03
N VAL A 12 14.58 10.35 -1.44
CA VAL A 12 14.82 11.75 -1.83
C VAL A 12 15.90 11.85 -2.92
N ALA A 13 15.71 12.73 -3.89
CA ALA A 13 16.74 13.09 -4.86
C ALA A 13 17.82 13.95 -4.17
N ARG A 14 19.10 13.68 -4.44
CA ARG A 14 20.21 14.45 -3.85
C ARG A 14 20.51 15.76 -4.58
N ARG A 15 19.93 15.93 -5.77
CA ARG A 15 20.07 17.11 -6.62
C ARG A 15 18.71 17.52 -7.16
N SER A 16 18.63 18.75 -7.65
CA SER A 16 17.44 19.25 -8.34
C SER A 16 17.37 18.70 -9.77
N GLY A 17 16.19 18.26 -10.18
CA GLY A 17 15.94 17.78 -11.55
C GLY A 17 14.74 16.85 -11.60
N THR A 18 13.89 16.99 -12.61
CA THR A 18 12.66 16.19 -12.79
C THR A 18 12.91 14.68 -12.81
N TYR A 19 14.08 14.27 -13.28
CA TYR A 19 14.47 12.87 -13.45
C TYR A 19 15.66 12.46 -12.56
N GLU A 20 16.00 13.28 -11.56
CA GLU A 20 17.09 12.92 -10.64
C GLU A 20 16.70 11.65 -9.85
N PRO A 21 17.55 10.61 -9.84
CA PRO A 21 17.27 9.41 -9.09
C PRO A 21 17.09 9.70 -7.60
N VAL A 22 16.04 9.12 -7.02
CA VAL A 22 15.82 9.18 -5.56
C VAL A 22 16.62 8.08 -4.87
N VAL A 23 17.22 8.42 -3.73
CA VAL A 23 17.89 7.43 -2.87
C VAL A 23 17.05 7.16 -1.62
N PRO A 24 17.00 5.91 -1.12
CA PRO A 24 16.33 5.59 0.13
C PRO A 24 16.82 6.45 1.29
N VAL A 25 15.90 6.88 2.16
CA VAL A 25 16.22 7.52 3.44
C VAL A 25 15.44 6.84 4.56
N ALA A 26 16.12 6.65 5.67
CA ALA A 26 15.58 6.03 6.87
C ALA A 26 15.88 6.92 8.07
N LYS A 27 14.97 6.97 9.03
CA LYS A 27 15.26 7.50 10.35
C LYS A 27 15.66 6.35 11.26
N SER A 28 16.89 6.40 11.76
CA SER A 28 17.32 5.58 12.89
C SER A 28 16.93 6.30 14.17
N SER A 29 16.02 5.70 14.94
CA SER A 29 15.79 6.04 16.34
C SER A 29 15.52 4.74 17.08
N GLU A 30 16.01 4.64 18.31
CA GLU A 30 15.77 3.48 19.19
C GLU A 30 14.26 3.15 19.23
N GLY A 31 13.91 1.90 18.92
CA GLY A 31 12.53 1.42 18.90
C GLY A 31 11.65 1.84 17.70
N LYS A 32 12.15 2.64 16.75
CA LYS A 32 11.41 3.05 15.54
C LYS A 32 12.30 3.06 14.29
N ALA A 33 12.97 1.95 14.04
CA ALA A 33 13.66 1.75 12.76
C ALA A 33 12.64 1.82 11.63
N THR A 34 12.82 2.77 10.72
CA THR A 34 11.99 2.90 9.51
C THR A 34 12.79 2.40 8.33
N ARG A 35 12.22 1.48 7.56
CA ARG A 35 12.83 1.05 6.31
C ARG A 35 12.68 2.17 5.29
N GLY A 36 13.80 2.60 4.72
CA GLY A 36 13.82 3.60 3.66
C GLY A 36 13.57 2.93 2.30
N GLY A 37 13.16 3.71 1.32
CA GLY A 37 12.90 3.27 -0.04
C GLY A 37 11.41 3.32 -0.41
N VAL A 38 11.13 3.37 -1.70
CA VAL A 38 9.76 3.32 -2.22
C VAL A 38 9.25 1.88 -2.06
N VAL A 39 8.10 1.75 -1.41
CA VAL A 39 7.41 0.46 -1.18
C VAL A 39 6.06 0.50 -1.88
N ARG A 40 5.72 -0.56 -2.63
CA ARG A 40 4.41 -0.72 -3.27
C ARG A 40 3.66 -1.92 -2.69
N PRO A 41 2.46 -1.73 -2.14
CA PRO A 41 1.65 -2.81 -1.60
C PRO A 41 0.83 -3.52 -2.68
N TYR A 42 0.77 -4.84 -2.57
CA TYR A 42 -0.02 -5.74 -3.39
C TYR A 42 -0.78 -6.72 -2.50
N ARG A 43 -1.95 -7.16 -2.95
CA ARG A 43 -2.76 -8.17 -2.27
C ARG A 43 -2.91 -9.42 -3.13
N ILE A 44 -2.70 -10.57 -2.52
CA ILE A 44 -2.97 -11.88 -3.13
C ILE A 44 -4.41 -12.26 -2.79
N VAL A 45 -5.19 -12.60 -3.81
CA VAL A 45 -6.57 -13.07 -3.66
C VAL A 45 -6.64 -14.47 -4.22
N ASP A 46 -7.02 -15.42 -3.39
CA ASP A 46 -7.22 -16.82 -3.77
C ASP A 46 -8.70 -17.17 -3.60
N HIS A 47 -9.32 -17.73 -4.65
CA HIS A 47 -10.75 -18.09 -4.67
C HIS A 47 -11.70 -16.98 -4.15
N GLY A 48 -11.38 -15.71 -4.44
CA GLY A 48 -12.16 -14.55 -4.01
C GLY A 48 -11.91 -14.09 -2.57
N GLN A 49 -11.00 -14.74 -1.85
CA GLN A 49 -10.58 -14.38 -0.50
C GLN A 49 -9.19 -13.75 -0.49
N ALA A 50 -9.02 -12.66 0.27
CA ALA A 50 -7.70 -12.08 0.52
C ALA A 50 -6.90 -13.02 1.44
N VAL A 51 -5.71 -13.45 1.01
CA VAL A 51 -4.90 -14.45 1.73
C VAL A 51 -3.50 -13.97 2.12
N ASP A 52 -2.99 -12.92 1.47
CA ASP A 52 -1.67 -12.36 1.76
C ASP A 52 -1.55 -10.92 1.25
N GLU A 53 -0.60 -10.17 1.82
CA GLU A 53 -0.18 -8.87 1.34
C GLU A 53 1.34 -8.81 1.19
N VAL A 54 1.79 -8.24 0.07
CA VAL A 54 3.19 -8.18 -0.31
C VAL A 54 3.60 -6.73 -0.52
N LEU A 55 4.64 -6.33 0.18
CA LEU A 55 5.31 -5.04 0.04
C LEU A 55 6.53 -5.21 -0.86
N VAL A 56 6.49 -4.59 -2.04
CA VAL A 56 7.57 -4.69 -3.03
C VAL A 56 8.47 -3.46 -2.94
N GLU A 57 9.76 -3.70 -2.74
CA GLU A 57 10.79 -2.66 -2.64
C GLU A 57 11.47 -2.35 -3.99
N HIS A 58 12.12 -1.17 -4.04
CA HIS A 58 13.03 -0.76 -5.12
C HIS A 58 12.40 -0.59 -6.51
N ASP A 59 11.11 -0.26 -6.56
CA ASP A 59 10.39 -0.03 -7.82
C ASP A 59 10.42 -1.21 -8.80
N ARG A 60 10.46 -2.43 -8.26
CA ARG A 60 10.35 -3.66 -9.04
C ARG A 60 8.89 -3.99 -9.35
N PRO A 61 8.60 -4.74 -10.43
CA PRO A 61 7.27 -5.28 -10.67
C PRO A 61 6.78 -6.12 -9.48
N GLY A 62 5.49 -6.03 -9.15
CA GLY A 62 4.89 -6.92 -8.15
C GLY A 62 4.64 -8.33 -8.68
N PRO A 63 4.21 -9.26 -7.80
CA PRO A 63 3.83 -10.61 -8.21
C PRO A 63 2.74 -10.57 -9.29
N SER A 64 2.85 -11.45 -10.29
CA SER A 64 1.97 -11.45 -11.48
C SER A 64 0.51 -11.75 -11.16
N ASP A 65 0.25 -12.45 -10.06
CA ASP A 65 -1.04 -12.87 -9.55
C ASP A 65 -1.57 -11.96 -8.43
N ALA A 66 -0.89 -10.85 -8.14
CA ALA A 66 -1.27 -9.95 -7.06
C ALA A 66 -1.87 -8.63 -7.58
N ARG A 67 -2.88 -8.13 -6.86
CA ARG A 67 -3.55 -6.87 -7.16
C ARG A 67 -2.85 -5.72 -6.44
N ALA A 68 -2.40 -4.70 -7.17
CA ALA A 68 -1.86 -3.49 -6.56
C ALA A 68 -2.90 -2.79 -5.66
N LEU A 69 -2.47 -2.36 -4.47
CA LEU A 69 -3.33 -1.63 -3.52
C LEU A 69 -3.18 -0.10 -3.65
N HIS A 70 -2.04 0.38 -4.14
CA HIS A 70 -1.89 1.78 -4.53
C HIS A 70 -2.42 1.98 -5.96
N VAL A 71 -3.37 2.91 -6.11
CA VAL A 71 -3.85 3.38 -7.41
C VAL A 71 -3.45 4.85 -7.62
N PRO A 72 -3.06 5.26 -8.85
CA PRO A 72 -2.74 6.65 -9.14
C PRO A 72 -3.97 7.53 -8.98
N LEU A 73 -3.92 8.45 -8.01
CA LEU A 73 -4.96 9.45 -7.79
C LEU A 73 -4.75 10.70 -8.67
N PHE A 74 -3.50 11.10 -8.80
CA PHE A 74 -3.05 12.25 -9.60
C PHE A 74 -1.81 11.88 -10.41
N ARG A 75 -1.68 12.49 -11.59
CA ARG A 75 -0.49 12.45 -12.45
C ARG A 75 -0.14 13.87 -12.88
N ALA A 76 0.98 14.05 -13.58
CA ALA A 76 1.38 15.36 -14.10
C ALA A 76 0.30 16.01 -15.00
N SER A 77 -0.53 15.21 -15.67
CA SER A 77 -1.64 15.66 -16.51
C SER A 77 -2.93 16.00 -15.73
N GLY A 78 -2.93 15.91 -14.39
CA GLY A 78 -4.09 16.19 -13.55
C GLY A 78 -4.66 14.94 -12.84
N PRO A 79 -5.93 14.99 -12.43
CA PRO A 79 -6.61 13.86 -11.78
C PRO A 79 -6.55 12.60 -12.65
N ALA A 80 -6.17 11.47 -12.05
CA ALA A 80 -6.07 10.18 -12.73
C ALA A 80 -7.13 9.18 -12.25
N TYR A 81 -7.72 9.41 -11.08
CA TYR A 81 -8.77 8.57 -10.53
C TYR A 81 -10.15 9.21 -10.79
N PRO A 82 -11.10 8.47 -11.40
CA PRO A 82 -12.45 8.97 -11.65
C PRO A 82 -13.28 8.88 -10.37
N TYR A 83 -13.15 9.88 -9.49
CA TYR A 83 -13.86 9.92 -8.22
C TYR A 83 -15.38 9.87 -8.39
N ASN A 84 -16.00 8.78 -7.94
CA ASN A 84 -17.44 8.62 -7.88
C ASN A 84 -17.84 7.83 -6.63
N LEU A 85 -18.74 8.41 -5.84
CA LEU A 85 -19.20 7.81 -4.58
C LEU A 85 -19.84 6.43 -4.76
N HIS A 86 -20.53 6.18 -5.87
CA HIS A 86 -21.12 4.87 -6.13
C HIS A 86 -20.04 3.81 -6.35
N ASP A 87 -19.02 4.13 -7.15
CA ASP A 87 -17.91 3.22 -7.45
C ASP A 87 -17.05 2.97 -6.21
N ASP A 88 -16.80 4.01 -5.41
CA ASP A 88 -16.07 3.90 -4.14
C ASP A 88 -16.79 2.99 -3.14
N ARG A 89 -18.12 3.08 -3.04
CA ARG A 89 -18.94 2.19 -2.19
C ARG A 89 -18.91 0.76 -2.70
N SER A 90 -19.04 0.57 -4.01
CA SER A 90 -18.96 -0.75 -4.65
C SER A 90 -17.58 -1.38 -4.46
N PHE A 91 -16.51 -0.59 -4.57
CA PHE A 91 -15.14 -1.01 -4.27
C PHE A 91 -15.01 -1.44 -2.80
N HIS A 92 -15.47 -0.60 -1.86
CA HIS A 92 -15.43 -0.91 -0.43
C HIS A 92 -16.16 -2.23 -0.11
N LEU A 93 -17.38 -2.41 -0.62
CA LEU A 93 -18.17 -3.62 -0.39
C LEU A 93 -17.49 -4.87 -0.97
N ARG A 94 -16.93 -4.77 -2.18
CA ARG A 94 -16.18 -5.87 -2.79
C ARG A 94 -14.97 -6.25 -1.94
N VAL A 95 -14.13 -5.29 -1.56
CA VAL A 95 -12.90 -5.56 -0.79
C VAL A 95 -13.23 -6.08 0.62
N ARG A 96 -14.27 -5.54 1.26
CA ARG A 96 -14.78 -6.09 2.53
C ARG A 96 -15.27 -7.54 2.35
N ASN A 97 -15.87 -7.86 1.20
CA ASN A 97 -16.35 -9.21 0.89
C ASN A 97 -15.24 -10.22 0.59
N GLU A 98 -14.03 -9.76 0.25
CA GLU A 98 -12.85 -10.62 0.11
C GLU A 98 -12.29 -11.06 1.47
N LEU A 99 -12.62 -10.38 2.58
CA LEU A 99 -12.16 -10.79 3.90
C LEU A 99 -12.95 -11.99 4.42
N PRO A 100 -12.31 -12.97 5.08
CA PRO A 100 -13.01 -14.00 5.85
C PRO A 100 -14.03 -13.39 6.81
N LEU A 101 -15.14 -14.09 7.08
CA LEU A 101 -16.17 -13.60 8.01
C LEU A 101 -15.61 -13.32 9.42
N SER A 102 -14.64 -14.13 9.87
CA SER A 102 -13.95 -13.92 11.15
C SER A 102 -13.25 -12.56 11.24
N MET A 103 -12.84 -11.97 10.11
CA MET A 103 -12.13 -10.67 10.07
C MET A 103 -13.02 -9.47 9.87
N ARG A 104 -14.34 -9.71 9.85
CA ARG A 104 -15.34 -8.65 9.83
C ARG A 104 -15.89 -8.38 11.23
N GLN A 105 -15.42 -9.12 12.23
CA GLN A 105 -15.70 -8.89 13.65
C GLN A 105 -14.93 -7.64 14.12
N LEU A 106 -15.44 -6.96 15.15
CA LEU A 106 -14.85 -5.72 15.66
C LEU A 106 -13.57 -5.95 16.48
N ASP A 107 -13.39 -7.16 17.01
CA ASP A 107 -12.30 -7.60 17.85
C ASP A 107 -11.36 -8.58 17.11
N ALA A 108 -11.48 -8.70 15.79
CA ALA A 108 -10.64 -9.57 15.00
C ALA A 108 -9.19 -9.09 14.91
N ASP A 109 -8.25 -10.03 15.03
CA ASP A 109 -6.87 -9.82 14.65
C ASP A 109 -6.67 -10.03 13.13
N PRO A 110 -5.69 -9.36 12.50
CA PRO A 110 -5.36 -9.59 11.08
C PRO A 110 -4.93 -11.05 10.80
N LEU A 111 -5.36 -11.64 9.67
CA LEU A 111 -4.95 -13.01 9.28
C LEU A 111 -3.46 -13.13 9.03
N PHE A 112 -2.93 -12.09 8.41
CA PHE A 112 -1.61 -12.02 7.84
C PHE A 112 -1.08 -10.62 8.08
N GLU A 113 0.22 -10.55 8.29
CA GLU A 113 0.97 -9.31 8.21
C GLU A 113 1.59 -9.21 6.82
N ALA A 114 1.64 -7.99 6.28
CA ALA A 114 2.23 -7.78 4.97
C ALA A 114 3.73 -8.12 4.99
N ARG A 115 4.16 -9.04 4.13
CA ARG A 115 5.57 -9.44 4.01
C ARG A 115 6.30 -8.60 2.95
N THR A 116 7.60 -8.42 3.11
CA THR A 116 8.43 -7.62 2.17
C THR A 116 9.19 -8.53 1.22
N ILE A 117 9.29 -8.14 -0.06
CA ILE A 117 10.12 -8.80 -1.09
C ILE A 117 10.98 -7.85 -1.92
#